data_AF-A0A1H0IL04-F1
#
_entry.id   AF-A0A1H0IL04-F1
#
_cell.length_a   1.000
_cell.length_b   1.000
_cell.length_c   1.000
_cell.angle_alpha   90.00
_cell.angle_beta   90.00
_cell.angle_gamma   90.00
#
_symmetry.space_group_name_H-M   'P 1'
#
loop_
_entity.id
_entity.type
_entity.pdbx_description
1 polymer ?
#
loop_
_entity_poly.entity_id
_entity_poly.type
_entity_poly.pdbx_seq_one_letter_code
_entity_poly.pdbx_strand_id
1 'polypeptide(L)'
;MEDRINPKARLALLILACASVCAALAAGCSSGSGDSDSAKKHTTAPTAPAVTSTTPTVAPARFATLPASCGAVTKSTVTDLVPKAKSSKGTPTGDDEKGTRSGCSWTGNGKDGYQYRWLSVTLERFASSTELGAGDDQAKKRFADESGELAKTPGFTATPLTGLGDQATSVSGKATVAKVTSQNDTVVVRTGNVVVIVEYNGAGLEGKKNPSASSVDSDAERAAKDAVAAVAAANTAQSTSTGA
;
A
#
# COMPACT_ATOMS: atom_id res chain seq x y z
N MET A 1 8.65 20.90 -11.80
CA MET A 1 8.66 21.55 -10.47
C MET A 1 7.54 20.87 -9.72
N GLU A 2 7.84 19.65 -9.29
CA GLU A 2 6.89 18.70 -8.76
C GLU A 2 6.33 19.21 -7.43
N ASP A 3 5.01 19.36 -7.38
CA ASP A 3 4.29 19.63 -6.14
C ASP A 3 4.48 18.46 -5.19
N ARG A 4 5.32 18.69 -4.18
CA ARG A 4 5.39 17.85 -2.98
C ARG A 4 4.09 18.00 -2.21
N ILE A 5 3.11 17.16 -2.53
CA ILE A 5 1.86 17.09 -1.79
C ILE A 5 2.16 16.58 -0.37
N ASN A 6 1.90 17.46 0.60
CA ASN A 6 2.10 17.29 2.03
C ASN A 6 1.31 16.08 2.60
N PRO A 7 1.94 15.14 3.34
CA PRO A 7 1.28 13.92 3.84
C PRO A 7 0.09 14.19 4.78
N LYS A 8 0.03 15.38 5.42
CA LYS A 8 -1.08 15.77 6.30
C LYS A 8 -2.43 15.95 5.60
N ALA A 9 -2.44 16.06 4.27
CA ALA A 9 -3.66 16.32 3.49
C ALA A 9 -4.34 15.06 2.94
N ARG A 10 -3.69 13.88 2.99
CA ARG A 10 -4.23 12.66 2.35
C ARG A 10 -5.43 12.05 3.07
N LEU A 11 -5.61 12.33 4.37
CA LEU A 11 -6.73 11.77 5.13
C LEU A 11 -8.01 12.66 5.08
N ALA A 12 -7.93 13.87 4.53
CA ALA A 12 -9.02 14.85 4.56
C ALA A 12 -9.71 15.09 3.19
N LEU A 13 -9.27 14.44 2.11
CA LEU A 13 -9.70 14.83 0.76
C LEU A 13 -10.21 13.66 -0.10
N LEU A 14 -11.28 13.00 0.35
CA LEU A 14 -12.11 12.18 -0.54
C LEU A 14 -13.60 12.45 -0.30
N ILE A 15 -14.01 13.67 -0.60
CA ILE A 15 -15.41 14.05 -0.83
C ILE A 15 -15.47 14.80 -2.16
N LEU A 16 -16.17 14.19 -3.13
CA LEU A 16 -16.79 14.75 -4.34
C LEU A 16 -15.97 15.70 -5.25
N ALA A 17 -15.72 15.28 -6.49
CA ALA A 17 -15.84 16.18 -7.65
C ALA A 17 -16.05 15.44 -8.98
N CYS A 18 -17.07 15.90 -9.70
CA CYS A 18 -17.47 15.51 -11.04
C CYS A 18 -16.53 16.07 -12.13
N ALA A 19 -16.72 15.55 -13.34
CA ALA A 19 -16.00 15.79 -14.60
C ALA A 19 -15.58 17.24 -14.93
N SER A 20 -14.39 17.36 -15.53
CA SER A 20 -14.16 18.20 -16.72
C SER A 20 -12.85 17.80 -17.40
N VAL A 21 -12.98 17.32 -18.64
CA VAL A 21 -11.92 17.19 -19.65
C VAL A 21 -11.39 18.57 -20.02
N CYS A 22 -10.08 18.71 -20.23
CA CYS A 22 -9.51 19.55 -21.31
C CYS A 22 -8.06 19.16 -21.58
N ALA A 23 -7.75 19.01 -22.87
CA ALA A 23 -6.47 18.62 -23.44
C ALA A 23 -5.50 19.81 -23.57
N ALA A 24 -4.20 19.52 -23.63
CA ALA A 24 -3.24 20.31 -24.41
C ALA A 24 -2.01 19.47 -24.78
N LEU A 25 -1.76 19.40 -26.09
CA LEU A 25 -0.59 18.87 -26.78
C LEU A 25 0.43 20.00 -27.01
N ALA A 26 1.73 19.69 -26.97
CA ALA A 26 2.82 20.27 -27.79
C ALA A 26 4.14 19.56 -27.41
N ALA A 27 4.75 18.73 -28.26
CA ALA A 27 5.62 19.05 -29.41
C ALA A 27 6.99 19.63 -29.01
N GLY A 28 8.07 18.87 -29.27
CA GLY A 28 9.47 19.27 -29.12
C GLY A 28 10.43 18.37 -29.91
N CYS A 29 10.64 18.74 -31.18
CA CYS A 29 11.71 18.33 -32.11
C CYS A 29 13.11 18.67 -31.49
N SER A 30 14.29 18.17 -31.87
CA SER A 30 14.82 17.71 -33.15
C SER A 30 16.26 17.16 -32.97
N SER A 31 16.70 16.43 -33.99
CA SER A 31 17.99 15.78 -34.28
C SER A 31 19.28 16.60 -34.17
N GLY A 32 20.39 15.87 -34.02
CA GLY A 32 21.73 16.29 -34.43
C GLY A 32 22.65 15.08 -34.68
N SER A 33 22.81 14.69 -35.94
CA SER A 33 23.85 13.75 -36.42
C SER A 33 25.13 14.52 -36.77
N GLY A 34 26.29 13.91 -36.54
CA GLY A 34 27.59 14.41 -36.96
C GLY A 34 28.61 13.26 -37.00
N ASP A 35 28.97 12.89 -38.23
CA ASP A 35 29.92 11.85 -38.65
C ASP A 35 31.38 12.38 -38.63
N SER A 36 32.37 11.52 -38.35
CA SER A 36 33.58 11.35 -39.17
C SER A 36 34.67 10.48 -38.51
N ASP A 37 35.13 9.51 -39.31
CA ASP A 37 36.28 8.62 -39.14
C ASP A 37 37.63 9.34 -39.07
N SER A 38 38.61 8.79 -38.33
CA SER A 38 39.88 8.29 -38.90
C SER A 38 40.97 7.92 -37.87
N ALA A 39 41.59 6.77 -38.13
CA ALA A 39 43.01 6.43 -38.03
C ALA A 39 43.71 6.27 -36.65
N LYS A 40 43.94 4.99 -36.34
CA LYS A 40 45.07 4.35 -35.65
C LYS A 40 46.14 5.24 -35.00
N LYS A 41 46.38 4.98 -33.71
CA LYS A 41 47.74 4.90 -33.13
C LYS A 41 47.84 3.74 -32.14
N HIS A 42 48.61 2.73 -32.50
CA HIS A 42 49.06 1.68 -31.58
C HIS A 42 49.89 2.34 -30.48
N THR A 43 49.41 2.23 -29.24
CA THR A 43 50.21 2.48 -28.05
C THR A 43 49.93 1.34 -27.10
N THR A 44 50.96 0.55 -26.81
CA THR A 44 50.93 -0.59 -25.90
C THR A 44 50.53 -0.11 -24.51
N ALA A 45 49.28 -0.37 -24.11
CA ALA A 45 48.81 -0.11 -22.76
C ALA A 45 49.28 -1.25 -21.84
N PRO A 46 49.69 -0.96 -20.59
CA PRO A 46 50.02 -1.99 -19.63
C PRO A 46 48.77 -2.82 -19.33
N THR A 47 48.92 -4.15 -19.26
CA THR A 47 47.87 -5.08 -18.84
C THR A 47 47.34 -4.64 -17.48
N ALA A 48 46.17 -4.00 -17.48
CA ALA A 48 45.42 -3.75 -16.26
C ALA A 48 45.09 -5.11 -15.63
N PRO A 49 45.24 -5.28 -14.30
CA PRO A 49 44.74 -6.45 -13.62
C PRO A 49 43.26 -6.63 -13.98
N ALA A 50 42.86 -7.86 -14.30
CA ALA A 50 41.46 -8.20 -14.45
C ALA A 50 40.75 -7.82 -13.15
N VAL A 51 40.05 -6.68 -13.16
CA VAL A 51 39.12 -6.33 -12.10
C VAL A 51 38.06 -7.41 -12.14
N THR A 52 38.11 -8.34 -11.20
CA THR A 52 36.95 -9.16 -10.87
C THR A 52 35.87 -8.18 -10.44
N SER A 53 35.00 -7.83 -11.36
CA SER A 53 33.81 -7.03 -11.13
C SER A 53 32.92 -7.84 -10.21
N THR A 54 33.12 -7.69 -8.89
CA THR A 54 32.17 -8.14 -7.88
C THR A 54 30.89 -7.36 -8.11
N THR A 55 29.98 -7.96 -8.88
CA THR A 55 28.65 -7.40 -9.09
C THR A 55 27.98 -7.38 -7.72
N PRO A 56 27.50 -6.22 -7.23
CA PRO A 56 26.83 -6.15 -5.93
C PRO A 56 25.68 -7.16 -5.91
N THR A 57 25.75 -8.12 -4.99
CA THR A 57 24.72 -9.15 -4.84
C THR A 57 23.73 -8.67 -3.80
N VAL A 58 22.50 -8.42 -4.22
CA VAL A 58 21.39 -8.01 -3.34
C VAL A 58 20.52 -9.22 -3.03
N ALA A 59 20.09 -9.35 -1.77
CA ALA A 59 19.20 -10.42 -1.35
C ALA A 59 17.88 -10.40 -2.16
N PRO A 60 17.41 -11.55 -2.68
CA PRO A 60 16.19 -11.59 -3.48
C PRO A 60 14.95 -11.25 -2.64
N ALA A 61 13.94 -10.67 -3.31
CA ALA A 61 12.64 -10.41 -2.69
C ALA A 61 11.90 -11.73 -2.41
N ARG A 62 11.27 -11.85 -1.24
CA ARG A 62 10.50 -13.04 -0.82
C ARG A 62 9.23 -13.25 -1.65
N PHE A 63 8.56 -12.16 -2.01
CA PHE A 63 7.30 -12.16 -2.76
C PHE A 63 7.50 -11.47 -4.11
N ALA A 64 7.14 -12.19 -5.19
CA ALA A 64 7.22 -11.73 -6.57
C ALA A 64 5.92 -11.06 -7.03
N THR A 65 4.78 -11.48 -6.47
CA THR A 65 3.44 -11.08 -6.91
C THR A 65 2.67 -10.42 -5.78
N LEU A 66 1.85 -9.43 -6.13
CA LEU A 66 0.87 -8.81 -5.25
C LEU A 66 -0.54 -9.25 -5.68
N PRO A 67 -1.42 -9.70 -4.77
CA PRO A 67 -2.79 -10.01 -5.13
C PRO A 67 -3.56 -8.73 -5.51
N ALA A 68 -4.67 -8.89 -6.21
CA ALA A 68 -5.64 -7.81 -6.36
C ALA A 68 -6.23 -7.46 -4.98
N SER A 69 -6.06 -6.21 -4.56
CA SER A 69 -6.49 -5.65 -3.27
C SER A 69 -7.97 -5.92 -2.94
N CYS A 70 -8.89 -5.79 -3.89
CA CYS A 70 -10.31 -6.04 -3.66
C CYS A 70 -10.65 -7.52 -3.39
N GLY A 71 -9.76 -8.44 -3.74
CA GLY A 71 -9.85 -9.86 -3.38
C GLY A 71 -9.06 -10.23 -2.13
N ALA A 72 -8.33 -9.28 -1.53
CA ALA A 72 -7.46 -9.54 -0.40
C ALA A 72 -8.22 -9.65 0.94
N VAL A 73 -9.43 -9.10 1.02
CA VAL A 73 -10.33 -9.27 2.16
C VAL A 73 -11.44 -10.24 1.77
N THR A 74 -11.74 -11.22 2.61
CA THR A 74 -12.74 -12.24 2.26
C THR A 74 -14.14 -11.64 2.17
N LYS A 75 -14.99 -12.23 1.33
CA LYS A 75 -16.39 -11.78 1.16
C LYS A 75 -17.17 -11.81 2.49
N SER A 76 -16.91 -12.81 3.34
CA SER A 76 -17.52 -12.89 4.68
C SER A 76 -17.07 -11.73 5.55
N THR A 77 -15.77 -11.43 5.60
CA THR A 77 -15.25 -10.27 6.33
C THR A 77 -15.85 -8.95 5.83
N VAL A 78 -15.88 -8.71 4.52
CA VAL A 78 -16.54 -7.51 3.98
C VAL A 78 -18.02 -7.42 4.40
N THR A 79 -18.75 -8.55 4.35
CA THR A 79 -20.18 -8.59 4.71
C THR A 79 -20.40 -8.31 6.20
N ASP A 80 -19.51 -8.76 7.07
CA ASP A 80 -19.63 -8.51 8.51
C ASP A 80 -19.26 -7.08 8.87
N LEU A 81 -18.19 -6.56 8.30
CA LEU A 81 -17.61 -5.26 8.67
C LEU A 81 -18.34 -4.09 7.98
N VAL A 82 -18.81 -4.30 6.76
CA VAL A 82 -19.49 -3.29 5.92
C VAL A 82 -20.78 -3.89 5.32
N PRO A 83 -21.76 -4.29 6.15
CA PRO A 83 -22.90 -5.10 5.72
C PRO A 83 -23.78 -4.45 4.65
N LYS A 84 -23.86 -3.12 4.63
CA LYS A 84 -24.55 -2.35 3.58
C LYS A 84 -23.56 -1.66 2.64
N ALA A 85 -22.47 -2.35 2.27
CA ALA A 85 -21.50 -1.82 1.32
C ALA A 85 -22.16 -1.44 -0.01
N LYS A 86 -21.84 -0.26 -0.54
CA LYS A 86 -22.32 0.20 -1.85
C LYS A 86 -21.85 -0.72 -2.99
N SER A 87 -20.64 -1.25 -2.86
CA SER A 87 -20.09 -2.30 -3.72
C SER A 87 -19.63 -3.45 -2.85
N SER A 88 -20.23 -4.63 -3.02
CA SER A 88 -19.81 -5.84 -2.28
C SER A 88 -18.43 -6.36 -2.72
N LYS A 89 -18.01 -6.02 -3.94
CA LYS A 89 -16.67 -6.34 -4.47
C LYS A 89 -15.63 -5.26 -4.15
N GLY A 90 -16.05 -4.17 -3.49
CA GLY A 90 -15.20 -3.02 -3.24
C GLY A 90 -15.01 -2.16 -4.47
N THR A 91 -14.24 -1.10 -4.29
CA THR A 91 -13.86 -0.13 -5.33
C THR A 91 -12.33 -0.07 -5.34
N PRO A 92 -11.66 -0.38 -6.45
CA PRO A 92 -10.20 -0.26 -6.55
C PRO A 92 -9.74 1.18 -6.29
N THR A 93 -8.62 1.33 -5.60
CA THR A 93 -8.03 2.63 -5.22
C THR A 93 -6.52 2.61 -5.44
N GLY A 94 -6.08 3.17 -6.56
CA GLY A 94 -4.66 3.49 -6.77
C GLY A 94 -3.76 2.27 -6.99
N ASP A 95 -4.08 1.46 -7.99
CA ASP A 95 -3.16 0.46 -8.52
C ASP A 95 -2.09 1.15 -9.38
N ASP A 96 -0.84 0.72 -9.28
CA ASP A 96 0.21 1.17 -10.19
C ASP A 96 0.35 0.24 -11.41
N GLU A 97 0.85 0.78 -12.52
CA GLU A 97 1.05 0.01 -13.75
C GLU A 97 2.07 -1.13 -13.59
N LYS A 98 2.90 -1.06 -12.53
CA LYS A 98 3.98 -2.01 -12.27
C LYS A 98 3.53 -3.20 -11.40
N GLY A 99 2.29 -3.19 -10.91
CA GLY A 99 1.77 -4.18 -9.97
C GLY A 99 2.53 -4.21 -8.64
N THR A 100 3.20 -3.12 -8.28
CA THR A 100 3.90 -2.95 -7.00
C THR A 100 3.02 -2.32 -5.94
N ARG A 101 1.89 -1.75 -6.32
CA ARG A 101 0.88 -1.22 -5.41
C ARG A 101 -0.51 -1.60 -5.89
N SER A 102 -1.36 -1.99 -4.96
CA SER A 102 -2.79 -2.13 -5.20
C SER A 102 -3.60 -1.64 -4.01
N GLY A 103 -4.80 -1.13 -4.26
CA GLY A 103 -5.68 -0.67 -3.17
C GLY A 103 -7.15 -0.92 -3.45
N CYS A 104 -7.95 -1.09 -2.39
CA CYS A 104 -9.39 -1.25 -2.51
C CYS A 104 -10.10 -0.69 -1.29
N SER A 105 -11.30 -0.17 -1.48
CA SER A 105 -12.13 0.33 -0.39
C SER A 105 -13.59 -0.11 -0.49
N TRP A 106 -14.23 -0.15 0.67
CA TRP A 106 -15.66 -0.39 0.85
C TRP A 106 -16.22 0.71 1.74
N THR A 107 -17.34 1.28 1.31
CA THR A 107 -18.14 2.20 2.12
C THR A 107 -19.56 1.70 2.21
N GLY A 108 -20.16 1.82 3.39
CA GLY A 108 -21.53 1.40 3.62
C GLY A 108 -22.00 1.77 5.00
N ASN A 109 -22.99 1.02 5.47
CA ASN A 109 -23.56 1.20 6.79
C ASN A 109 -23.60 -0.10 7.59
N GLY A 110 -23.73 0.02 8.91
CA GLY A 110 -24.06 -1.08 9.82
C GLY A 110 -25.45 -1.66 9.54
N LYS A 111 -25.78 -2.78 10.20
CA LYS A 111 -27.02 -3.53 9.96
C LYS A 111 -28.27 -2.67 10.15
N ASP A 112 -28.26 -1.79 11.15
CA ASP A 112 -29.34 -0.83 11.43
C ASP A 112 -29.46 0.30 10.40
N GLY A 113 -28.46 0.50 9.52
CA GLY A 113 -28.40 1.58 8.54
C GLY A 113 -27.85 2.90 9.07
N TYR A 114 -27.65 3.04 10.37
CA TYR A 114 -27.31 4.31 11.01
C TYR A 114 -25.85 4.40 11.45
N GLN A 115 -25.05 3.38 11.18
CA GLN A 115 -23.62 3.42 11.47
C GLN A 115 -22.83 3.51 10.17
N TYR A 116 -22.16 4.63 9.91
CA TYR A 116 -21.19 4.69 8.82
C TYR A 116 -20.11 3.62 9.02
N ARG A 117 -19.72 2.95 7.93
CA ARG A 117 -18.64 1.96 7.90
C ARG A 117 -17.74 2.22 6.70
N TRP A 118 -16.45 2.18 6.94
CA TRP A 118 -15.42 2.26 5.92
C TRP A 118 -14.32 1.27 6.20
N LEU A 119 -13.93 0.54 5.17
CA LEU A 119 -12.82 -0.40 5.15
C LEU A 119 -11.97 -0.07 3.93
N SER A 120 -10.66 0.01 4.10
CA SER A 120 -9.69 0.15 3.02
C SER A 120 -8.55 -0.84 3.23
N VAL A 121 -8.03 -1.39 2.13
CA VAL A 121 -6.80 -2.17 2.11
C VAL A 121 -5.87 -1.60 1.05
N THR A 122 -4.63 -1.33 1.43
CA THR A 122 -3.54 -0.99 0.52
C THR A 122 -2.44 -2.02 0.67
N LEU A 123 -1.93 -2.50 -0.46
CA LEU A 123 -0.83 -3.45 -0.55
C LEU A 123 0.31 -2.77 -1.31
N GLU A 124 1.52 -2.84 -0.77
CA GLU A 124 2.74 -2.30 -1.39
C GLU A 124 3.84 -3.37 -1.37
N ARG A 125 4.34 -3.77 -2.54
CA ARG A 125 5.39 -4.76 -2.74
C ARG A 125 6.68 -4.08 -3.20
N PHE A 126 7.78 -4.40 -2.54
CA PHE A 126 9.09 -3.84 -2.83
C PHE A 126 9.97 -4.87 -3.55
N ALA A 127 10.50 -4.52 -4.71
CA ALA A 127 11.44 -5.35 -5.45
C ALA A 127 12.87 -5.13 -4.92
N SER A 128 13.65 -6.21 -4.86
CA SER A 128 15.09 -6.09 -4.63
C SER A 128 15.78 -5.63 -5.91
N SER A 129 16.68 -4.65 -5.81
CA SER A 129 17.52 -4.22 -6.92
C SER A 129 18.87 -3.72 -6.41
N THR A 130 19.87 -3.67 -7.29
CA THR A 130 21.21 -3.15 -6.97
C THR A 130 21.19 -1.66 -6.59
N GLU A 131 20.20 -0.92 -7.07
CA GLU A 131 20.05 0.52 -6.84
C GLU A 131 19.32 0.83 -5.53
N LEU A 132 18.29 0.03 -5.19
CA LEU A 132 17.41 0.29 -4.04
C LEU A 132 17.69 -0.63 -2.84
N GLY A 133 18.52 -1.65 -3.01
CA GLY A 133 18.81 -2.66 -1.99
C GLY A 133 17.72 -3.73 -1.88
N ALA A 134 17.75 -4.50 -0.78
CA ALA A 134 16.83 -5.60 -0.58
C ALA A 134 15.39 -5.10 -0.36
N GLY A 135 14.42 -5.74 -1.01
CA GLY A 135 13.01 -5.38 -0.87
C GLY A 135 12.48 -5.53 0.56
N ASP A 136 13.04 -6.46 1.35
CA ASP A 136 12.67 -6.62 2.76
C ASP A 136 13.07 -5.40 3.61
N ASP A 137 14.28 -4.85 3.38
CA ASP A 137 14.75 -3.65 4.07
C ASP A 137 13.92 -2.42 3.67
N GLN A 138 13.56 -2.33 2.38
CA GLN A 138 12.65 -1.28 1.90
C GLN A 138 11.27 -1.37 2.58
N ALA A 139 10.69 -2.57 2.67
CA ALA A 139 9.42 -2.79 3.34
C ALA A 139 9.50 -2.50 4.85
N LYS A 140 10.62 -2.87 5.50
CA LYS A 140 10.91 -2.54 6.91
C LYS A 140 10.95 -1.04 7.15
N LYS A 141 11.62 -0.30 6.26
CA LYS A 141 11.63 1.17 6.31
C LYS A 141 10.23 1.74 6.12
N ARG A 142 9.49 1.28 5.09
CA ARG A 142 8.12 1.74 4.81
C ARG A 142 7.18 1.51 5.99
N PHE A 143 7.24 0.34 6.62
CA PHE A 143 6.47 0.01 7.83
C PHE A 143 6.78 0.97 8.98
N ALA A 144 8.06 1.22 9.26
CA ALA A 144 8.48 2.11 10.33
C ALA A 144 8.05 3.56 10.07
N ASP A 145 8.18 4.03 8.82
CA ASP A 145 7.74 5.37 8.42
C ASP A 145 6.21 5.52 8.56
N GLU A 146 5.42 4.55 8.06
CA GLU A 146 3.94 4.61 8.13
C GLU A 146 3.45 4.60 9.56
N SER A 147 3.85 3.59 10.34
CA SER A 147 3.42 3.45 11.73
C SER A 147 3.89 4.62 12.58
N GLY A 148 5.11 5.12 12.35
CA GLY A 148 5.67 6.27 13.03
C GLY A 148 4.95 7.57 12.69
N GLU A 149 4.50 7.77 11.45
CA GLU A 149 3.73 8.96 11.08
C GLU A 149 2.30 8.90 11.64
N LEU A 150 1.63 7.76 11.52
CA LEU A 150 0.29 7.56 12.09
C LEU A 150 0.29 7.79 13.60
N ALA A 151 1.32 7.30 14.32
CA ALA A 151 1.47 7.47 15.76
C ALA A 151 1.61 8.93 16.23
N LYS A 152 1.97 9.86 15.33
CA LYS A 152 2.02 11.30 15.66
C LYS A 152 0.65 11.96 15.63
N THR A 153 -0.38 11.25 15.17
CA THR A 153 -1.74 11.80 15.06
C THR A 153 -2.30 12.03 16.47
N PRO A 154 -2.70 13.27 16.83
CA PRO A 154 -3.28 13.55 18.13
C PRO A 154 -4.54 12.72 18.39
N GLY A 155 -4.62 12.10 19.56
CA GLY A 155 -5.76 11.25 19.94
C GLY A 155 -5.72 9.82 19.38
N PHE A 156 -4.60 9.42 18.77
CA PHE A 156 -4.33 8.05 18.36
C PHE A 156 -3.23 7.43 19.22
N THR A 157 -3.28 6.11 19.37
CA THR A 157 -2.31 5.31 20.12
C THR A 157 -1.82 4.18 19.24
N ALA A 158 -0.49 4.03 19.16
CA ALA A 158 0.14 2.91 18.47
C ALA A 158 0.36 1.74 19.43
N THR A 159 -0.10 0.56 19.04
CA THR A 159 0.03 -0.69 19.80
C THR A 159 0.65 -1.76 18.91
N PRO A 160 1.81 -2.33 19.26
CA PRO A 160 2.37 -3.47 18.54
C PRO A 160 1.42 -4.66 18.58
N LEU A 161 1.25 -5.33 17.43
CA LEU A 161 0.49 -6.58 17.32
C LEU A 161 1.46 -7.76 17.15
N THR A 162 1.07 -8.93 17.64
CA THR A 162 1.85 -10.17 17.51
C THR A 162 1.09 -11.20 16.68
N GLY A 163 1.81 -12.10 16.01
CA GLY A 163 1.18 -13.17 15.22
C GLY A 163 0.59 -12.72 13.87
N LEU A 164 0.89 -11.50 13.42
CA LEU A 164 0.43 -10.95 12.15
C LEU A 164 1.63 -10.44 11.34
N GLY A 165 2.00 -11.18 10.28
CA GLY A 165 3.19 -10.89 9.49
C GLY A 165 4.49 -11.01 10.30
N ASP A 166 5.55 -10.38 9.80
CA ASP A 166 6.84 -10.29 10.47
C ASP A 166 6.85 -9.14 11.50
N GLN A 167 6.11 -8.06 11.23
CA GLN A 167 5.90 -6.91 12.12
C GLN A 167 4.49 -6.36 11.92
N ALA A 168 3.79 -5.98 12.99
CA ALA A 168 2.49 -5.33 12.89
C ALA A 168 2.28 -4.30 13.99
N THR A 169 1.59 -3.22 13.65
CA THR A 169 1.18 -2.15 14.57
C THR A 169 -0.26 -1.75 14.25
N SER A 170 -1.12 -1.73 15.27
CA SER A 170 -2.42 -1.06 15.24
C SER A 170 -2.23 0.39 15.68
N VAL A 171 -2.84 1.33 14.99
CA VAL A 171 -2.87 2.75 15.37
C VAL A 171 -4.32 3.18 15.43
N SER A 172 -4.87 3.16 16.64
CA SER A 172 -6.29 3.36 16.86
C SER A 172 -6.59 4.63 17.64
N GLY A 173 -7.76 5.21 17.38
CA GLY A 173 -8.11 6.51 17.94
C GLY A 173 -9.44 7.05 17.44
N LYS A 174 -9.75 8.26 17.89
CA LYS A 174 -10.94 9.01 17.46
C LYS A 174 -10.52 10.17 16.59
N ALA A 175 -11.25 10.37 15.49
CA ALA A 175 -11.09 11.51 14.61
C ALA A 175 -12.44 12.21 14.46
N THR A 176 -12.44 13.53 14.39
CA THR A 176 -13.65 14.32 14.14
C THR A 176 -13.49 15.07 12.82
N VAL A 177 -14.36 14.76 11.86
CA VAL A 177 -14.41 15.43 10.55
C VAL A 177 -15.83 15.94 10.34
N ALA A 178 -15.98 17.20 9.93
CA ALA A 178 -17.28 17.81 9.66
C ALA A 178 -18.35 17.56 10.77
N LYS A 179 -17.93 17.69 12.05
CA LYS A 179 -18.74 17.45 13.26
C LYS A 179 -19.16 15.98 13.51
N VAL A 180 -18.65 15.03 12.73
CA VAL A 180 -18.85 13.59 12.95
C VAL A 180 -17.58 13.02 13.56
N THR A 181 -17.68 12.45 14.75
CA THR A 181 -16.58 11.71 15.37
C THR A 181 -16.67 10.24 14.97
N SER A 182 -15.60 9.68 14.41
CA SER A 182 -15.46 8.25 14.15
C SER A 182 -14.54 7.59 15.17
N GLN A 183 -14.76 6.29 15.39
CA GLN A 183 -13.75 5.38 15.94
C GLN A 183 -12.99 4.76 14.77
N ASN A 184 -11.66 4.73 14.85
CA ASN A 184 -10.77 4.34 13.74
C ASN A 184 -9.67 3.42 14.27
N ASP A 185 -9.22 2.51 13.42
CA ASP A 185 -7.96 1.78 13.56
C ASP A 185 -7.30 1.62 12.19
N THR A 186 -6.00 1.91 12.12
CA THR A 186 -5.14 1.59 11.00
C THR A 186 -4.14 0.51 11.43
N VAL A 187 -4.30 -0.69 10.87
CA VAL A 187 -3.36 -1.80 11.06
C VAL A 187 -2.35 -1.81 9.92
N VAL A 188 -1.08 -1.56 10.26
CA VAL A 188 0.05 -1.65 9.35
C VAL A 188 0.78 -2.96 9.62
N VAL A 189 1.02 -3.77 8.59
CA VAL A 189 1.72 -5.05 8.69
C VAL A 189 2.85 -5.09 7.68
N ARG A 190 4.03 -5.55 8.09
CA ARG A 190 5.07 -6.02 7.17
C ARG A 190 5.07 -7.54 7.13
N THR A 191 5.10 -8.11 5.92
CA THR A 191 5.34 -9.53 5.68
C THR A 191 6.35 -9.65 4.53
N GLY A 192 7.59 -10.05 4.84
CA GLY A 192 8.73 -9.95 3.94
C GLY A 192 8.83 -8.57 3.30
N ASN A 193 8.96 -8.55 1.98
CA ASN A 193 9.03 -7.34 1.15
C ASN A 193 7.66 -6.74 0.79
N VAL A 194 6.61 -7.00 1.57
CA VAL A 194 5.27 -6.41 1.38
C VAL A 194 4.82 -5.67 2.64
N VAL A 195 4.25 -4.49 2.44
CA VAL A 195 3.51 -3.75 3.47
C VAL A 195 2.02 -3.80 3.15
N VAL A 196 1.22 -4.21 4.15
CA VAL A 196 -0.24 -4.22 4.13
C VAL A 196 -0.72 -3.11 5.07
N ILE A 197 -1.59 -2.24 4.59
CA ILE A 197 -2.21 -1.17 5.39
C ILE A 197 -3.71 -1.38 5.31
N VAL A 198 -4.33 -1.66 6.45
CA VAL A 198 -5.78 -1.78 6.58
C VAL A 198 -6.29 -0.64 7.43
N GLU A 199 -7.20 0.15 6.89
CA GLU A 199 -7.90 1.21 7.61
C GLU A 199 -9.34 0.78 7.80
N TYR A 200 -9.82 0.81 9.04
CA TYR A 200 -11.21 0.55 9.34
C TYR A 200 -11.74 1.59 10.30
N ASN A 201 -12.91 2.15 9.97
CA ASN A 201 -13.55 3.12 10.84
C ASN A 201 -15.08 3.06 10.77
N GLY A 202 -15.69 3.55 11.84
CA GLY A 202 -17.13 3.69 11.92
C GLY A 202 -17.57 4.83 12.81
N ALA A 203 -18.75 5.36 12.49
CA ALA A 203 -19.38 6.44 13.23
C ALA A 203 -20.89 6.19 13.33
N GLY A 204 -21.46 6.46 14.50
CA GLY A 204 -22.90 6.53 14.65
C GLY A 204 -23.42 7.81 14.04
N LEU A 205 -24.43 7.69 13.18
CA LEU A 205 -25.15 8.80 12.56
C LEU A 205 -26.48 9.00 13.28
N GLU A 206 -27.11 10.15 13.10
CA GLU A 206 -28.45 10.45 13.64
C GLU A 206 -28.57 10.20 15.16
N GLY A 207 -27.52 10.55 15.91
CA GLY A 207 -27.48 10.40 17.37
C GLY A 207 -27.22 8.96 17.85
N LYS A 208 -26.98 8.00 16.95
CA LYS A 208 -26.52 6.66 17.34
C LYS A 208 -25.09 6.72 17.91
N LYS A 209 -24.78 5.74 18.76
CA LYS A 209 -23.44 5.57 19.31
C LYS A 209 -22.49 5.06 18.24
N ASN A 210 -21.23 5.50 18.33
CA ASN A 210 -20.13 4.90 17.58
C ASN A 210 -19.93 3.43 17.95
N PRO A 211 -19.34 2.62 17.05
CA PRO A 211 -18.77 1.35 17.47
C PRO A 211 -17.73 1.56 18.59
N SER A 212 -17.58 0.54 19.44
CA SER A 212 -16.57 0.55 20.50
C SER A 212 -15.16 0.48 19.92
N ALA A 213 -14.16 0.99 20.64
CA ALA A 213 -12.75 0.87 20.25
C ALA A 213 -12.36 -0.59 20.01
N SER A 214 -12.61 -1.47 20.99
CA SER A 214 -12.28 -2.90 20.87
C SER A 214 -12.93 -3.60 19.67
N SER A 215 -14.16 -3.22 19.30
CA SER A 215 -14.77 -3.76 18.08
C SER A 215 -14.10 -3.25 16.80
N VAL A 216 -13.71 -1.99 16.75
CA VAL A 216 -12.99 -1.44 15.58
C VAL A 216 -11.61 -2.07 15.46
N ASP A 217 -10.89 -2.19 16.58
CA ASP A 217 -9.54 -2.76 16.60
C ASP A 217 -9.55 -4.24 16.14
N SER A 218 -10.46 -5.05 16.70
CA SER A 218 -10.58 -6.47 16.33
C SER A 218 -11.05 -6.70 14.89
N ASP A 219 -11.96 -5.86 14.38
CA ASP A 219 -12.42 -5.90 13.00
C ASP A 219 -11.29 -5.52 12.02
N ALA A 220 -10.50 -4.48 12.35
CA ALA A 220 -9.35 -4.07 11.54
C ALA A 220 -8.28 -5.18 11.48
N GLU A 221 -7.95 -5.78 12.62
CA GLU A 221 -7.00 -6.90 12.70
C GLU A 221 -7.50 -8.11 11.89
N ARG A 222 -8.80 -8.40 11.93
CA ARG A 222 -9.39 -9.48 11.11
C ARG A 222 -9.20 -9.23 9.63
N ALA A 223 -9.50 -8.02 9.13
CA ALA A 223 -9.29 -7.69 7.73
C ALA A 223 -7.80 -7.72 7.34
N ALA A 224 -6.90 -7.31 8.24
CA ALA A 224 -5.46 -7.42 8.02
C ALA A 224 -4.98 -8.88 7.93
N LYS A 225 -5.54 -9.79 8.74
CA LYS A 225 -5.27 -11.24 8.64
C LYS A 225 -5.66 -11.80 7.28
N ASP A 226 -6.85 -11.46 6.77
CA ASP A 226 -7.29 -11.86 5.43
C ASP A 226 -6.28 -11.37 4.37
N ALA A 227 -5.90 -10.10 4.43
CA ALA A 227 -5.00 -9.49 3.44
C ALA A 227 -3.59 -10.11 3.46
N VAL A 228 -3.03 -10.38 4.64
CA VAL A 228 -1.74 -11.08 4.78
C VAL A 228 -1.82 -12.50 4.24
N ALA A 229 -2.92 -13.21 4.50
CA ALA A 229 -3.14 -14.55 3.94
C ALA A 229 -3.25 -14.52 2.40
N ALA A 230 -3.89 -13.51 1.83
CA ALA A 230 -3.99 -13.33 0.39
C ALA A 230 -2.61 -13.09 -0.27
N VAL A 231 -1.73 -12.31 0.36
CA VAL A 231 -0.35 -12.11 -0.11
C VAL A 231 0.41 -13.44 -0.14
N ALA A 232 0.29 -14.24 0.92
CA ALA A 232 0.92 -15.57 0.97
C ALA A 232 0.35 -16.52 -0.09
N ALA A 233 -0.98 -16.55 -0.28
CA ALA A 233 -1.64 -17.39 -1.27
C ALA A 233 -1.21 -17.06 -2.71
N ALA A 234 -1.10 -15.78 -3.05
CA ALA A 234 -0.68 -15.33 -4.38
C ALA A 234 0.73 -15.81 -4.77
N ASN A 235 1.59 -16.07 -3.77
CA ASN A 235 2.99 -16.46 -3.99
C ASN A 235 3.24 -17.96 -3.77
N THR A 236 2.27 -18.72 -3.27
CA THR A 236 2.35 -20.19 -3.18
C THR A 236 1.78 -20.87 -4.44
N ALA A 237 0.74 -20.30 -5.05
CA ALA A 237 0.15 -20.81 -6.29
C ALA A 237 1.11 -20.76 -7.51
N GLN A 238 2.08 -19.85 -7.52
CA GLN A 238 3.09 -19.75 -8.59
C GLN A 238 4.19 -20.81 -8.47
N SER A 239 4.53 -21.26 -7.25
CA SER A 239 5.53 -22.32 -7.07
C SER A 239 5.05 -23.65 -7.63
N THR A 240 3.74 -23.88 -7.69
CA THR A 240 3.14 -25.11 -8.26
C THR A 240 3.01 -25.09 -9.78
N SER A 241 3.01 -23.92 -10.44
CA SER A 241 2.89 -23.83 -11.91
C SER A 241 4.23 -23.88 -12.63
N THR A 242 5.34 -23.54 -11.96
CA THR A 242 6.70 -23.54 -12.56
C THR A 242 7.38 -24.93 -12.49
N GLY A 243 6.73 -25.91 -11.86
CA GLY A 243 7.23 -27.28 -11.70
C GLY A 243 6.47 -28.34 -12.50
N ALA A 244 5.63 -27.95 -13.46
CA ALA A 244 4.86 -28.84 -14.33
C ALA A 244 5.33 -28.75 -15.79
#